data_AF-A0A660QCJ6-F1
#
_entry.id   AF-A0A660QCJ6-F1
#
_cell.length_a   1.000
_cell.length_b   1.000
_cell.length_c   1.000
_cell.angle_alpha   90.00
_cell.angle_beta   90.00
_cell.angle_gamma   90.00
#
_symmetry.space_group_name_H-M   'P 1'
#
loop_
_entity.id
_entity.type
_entity.pdbx_description
1 polymer ?
#
loop_
_entity_poly.entity_id
_entity_poly.type
_entity_poly.pdbx_seq_one_letter_code
_entity_poly.pdbx_strand_id
1 'polypeptide(L)'
;MDLSNFEGFKLRFKEIKKTDNKKTCVVCKNLFEELDKYVKIAEKKLKKIEFNNFLVGTKLTKKLVGTEEWIWENAGIEWCEPIKSELNRLMGKELEKRFKKPVEFKKPEVVVTLNLRKKDVDLSINSLYLYGEYNKFVRNIPQ
;
A
#
# COMPACT_ATOMS: atom_id res chain seq x y z
N MET A 1 -14.37 -1.04 -22.05
CA MET A 1 -13.00 -0.72 -21.58
C MET A 1 -12.11 -0.59 -22.80
N ASP A 2 -11.31 0.47 -22.91
CA ASP A 2 -10.28 0.56 -23.94
C ASP A 2 -9.17 -0.43 -23.55
N LEU A 3 -8.95 -1.47 -24.36
CA LEU A 3 -7.99 -2.56 -24.11
C LEU A 3 -6.70 -2.39 -24.91
N SER A 4 -6.49 -1.22 -25.50
CA SER A 4 -5.36 -0.94 -26.40
C SER A 4 -3.97 -1.10 -25.78
N ASN A 5 -3.86 -1.26 -24.45
CA ASN A 5 -2.60 -1.52 -23.74
C ASN A 5 -2.28 -3.00 -23.48
N PHE A 6 -3.16 -3.93 -23.86
CA PHE A 6 -2.93 -5.36 -23.71
C PHE A 6 -2.43 -5.97 -25.02
N GLU A 7 -1.37 -5.39 -25.58
CA GLU A 7 -0.76 -5.89 -26.80
C GLU A 7 -0.27 -7.34 -26.60
N GLY A 8 -0.63 -8.24 -27.51
CA GLY A 8 -0.19 -9.63 -27.48
C GLY A 8 -0.86 -10.54 -26.45
N PHE A 9 -1.81 -10.04 -25.64
CA PHE A 9 -2.57 -10.88 -24.71
C PHE A 9 -3.74 -11.58 -25.41
N LYS A 10 -3.82 -12.91 -25.30
CA LYS A 10 -5.00 -13.70 -25.70
C LYS A 10 -6.04 -13.63 -24.58
N LEU A 11 -6.99 -12.71 -24.69
CA LEU A 11 -8.20 -12.77 -23.86
C LEU A 11 -9.14 -13.83 -24.43
N ARG A 12 -9.84 -14.57 -23.56
CA ARG A 12 -10.72 -15.71 -23.91
C ARG A 12 -11.70 -15.44 -25.05
N PHE A 13 -12.08 -14.18 -25.29
CA PHE A 13 -13.08 -13.81 -26.30
C PHE A 13 -12.65 -12.69 -27.26
N LYS A 14 -11.37 -12.26 -27.29
CA LYS A 14 -10.98 -11.14 -28.18
C LYS A 14 -9.49 -11.06 -28.49
N GLU A 15 -9.17 -10.96 -29.78
CA GLU A 15 -7.85 -10.52 -30.27
C GLU A 15 -7.74 -9.00 -30.23
N ILE A 16 -6.62 -8.50 -29.71
CA ILE A 16 -6.38 -7.07 -29.50
C ILE A 16 -5.47 -6.57 -30.63
N LYS A 17 -5.95 -5.59 -31.40
CA LYS A 17 -5.17 -4.98 -32.49
C LYS A 17 -4.13 -3.99 -31.93
N LYS A 18 -2.95 -4.00 -32.56
CA LYS A 18 -1.77 -3.19 -32.20
C LYS A 18 -2.04 -1.69 -32.35
N THR A 19 -1.61 -0.87 -31.40
CA THR A 19 -1.64 0.60 -31.53
C THR A 19 -0.45 1.23 -30.81
N ASP A 20 0.43 1.91 -31.56
CA ASP A 20 1.73 2.46 -31.12
C ASP A 20 1.70 3.64 -30.12
N ASN A 21 0.58 3.91 -29.43
CA ASN A 21 0.49 5.04 -28.49
C ASN A 21 0.56 4.56 -27.04
N LYS A 22 1.53 5.08 -26.27
CA LYS A 22 1.59 4.94 -24.79
C LYS A 22 0.32 5.51 -24.17
N LYS A 23 -0.66 4.66 -23.91
CA LYS A 23 -1.89 5.02 -23.20
C LYS A 23 -1.78 4.66 -21.73
N THR A 24 -2.54 5.33 -20.89
CA THR A 24 -2.63 5.05 -19.44
C THR A 24 -3.06 3.61 -19.18
N CYS A 25 -2.35 2.88 -18.30
CA CYS A 25 -2.66 1.49 -18.00
C CYS A 25 -4.15 1.30 -17.66
N VAL A 26 -4.81 0.33 -18.28
CA VAL A 26 -6.25 0.10 -18.14
C VAL A 26 -6.59 -0.39 -16.72
N VAL A 27 -5.65 -1.07 -16.06
CA VAL A 27 -5.81 -1.64 -14.73
C VAL A 27 -5.47 -0.62 -13.66
N CYS A 28 -4.19 -0.22 -13.62
CA CYS A 28 -3.66 0.57 -12.53
C CYS A 28 -3.60 2.06 -12.84
N LYS A 29 -3.89 2.48 -14.08
CA LYS A 29 -3.83 3.89 -14.53
C LYS A 29 -2.52 4.58 -14.17
N ASN A 30 -1.41 3.87 -14.33
CA ASN A 30 -0.06 4.33 -14.03
C ASN A 30 0.15 4.67 -12.54
N LEU A 31 -0.55 3.98 -11.64
CA LEU A 31 -0.40 4.19 -10.20
C LEU A 31 1.06 4.09 -9.71
N PHE A 32 1.87 3.25 -10.34
CA PHE A 32 3.28 3.08 -10.01
C PHE A 32 4.14 4.32 -10.32
N GLU A 33 3.75 5.15 -11.30
CA GLU A 33 4.44 6.42 -11.58
C GLU A 33 4.19 7.46 -10.48
N GLU A 34 3.08 7.31 -9.73
CA GLU A 34 2.75 8.20 -8.62
C GLU A 34 3.34 7.74 -7.28
N LEU A 35 3.98 6.57 -7.23
CA LEU A 35 4.48 5.94 -5.99
C LEU A 35 5.39 6.90 -5.21
N ASP A 36 6.30 7.58 -5.90
CA ASP A 36 7.22 8.56 -5.32
C ASP A 36 6.51 9.69 -4.56
N LYS A 37 5.33 10.10 -5.02
CA LYS A 37 4.53 11.13 -4.33
C LYS A 37 4.08 10.60 -2.97
N TYR A 38 3.59 9.37 -2.92
CA TYR A 38 3.12 8.73 -1.68
C TYR A 38 4.27 8.44 -0.72
N VAL A 39 5.43 8.00 -1.23
CA VAL A 39 6.65 7.83 -0.42
C VAL A 39 7.03 9.14 0.26
N LYS A 40 7.03 10.27 -0.47
CA LYS A 40 7.34 11.59 0.11
C LYS A 40 6.34 12.02 1.18
N ILE A 41 5.05 11.70 1.00
CA ILE A 41 4.01 11.99 2.01
C ILE A 41 4.25 11.15 3.26
N ALA A 42 4.48 9.84 3.09
CA ALA A 42 4.80 8.92 4.18
C ALA A 42 6.05 9.40 4.94
N GLU A 43 7.11 9.77 4.21
CA GLU A 43 8.35 10.27 4.78
C GLU A 43 8.14 11.52 5.65
N LYS A 44 7.37 12.50 5.15
CA LYS A 44 7.05 13.73 5.91
C LYS A 44 6.30 13.43 7.21
N LYS A 45 5.42 12.42 7.22
CA LYS A 45 4.66 12.04 8.43
C LYS A 45 5.53 11.22 9.39
N LEU A 46 6.33 10.28 8.87
CA LEU A 46 7.24 9.44 9.66
C LEU A 46 8.38 10.21 10.33
N LYS A 47 8.86 11.30 9.73
CA LYS A 47 9.90 12.16 10.34
C LYS A 47 9.47 12.84 11.64
N LYS A 48 8.17 12.88 11.94
CA LYS A 48 7.62 13.51 13.16
C LYS A 48 7.55 12.55 14.35
N ILE A 49 7.91 11.29 14.15
CA ILE A 49 7.76 10.23 15.15
C ILE A 49 9.04 9.39 15.25
N GLU A 50 9.28 8.87 16.44
CA GLU A 50 10.33 7.88 16.68
C GLU A 50 9.73 6.48 16.55
N PHE A 51 10.49 5.59 15.91
CA PHE A 51 10.09 4.21 15.65
C PHE A 51 11.32 3.38 15.29
N ASN A 52 11.32 2.07 15.50
CA ASN A 52 12.40 1.16 15.15
C ASN A 52 12.05 0.27 13.96
N ASN A 53 10.77 -0.04 13.77
CA ASN A 53 10.30 -0.87 12.67
C ASN A 53 8.95 -0.33 12.14
N PHE A 54 8.54 -0.80 10.97
CA PHE A 54 7.26 -0.42 10.41
C PHE A 54 6.67 -1.51 9.52
N LEU A 55 5.39 -1.39 9.19
CA LEU A 55 4.70 -2.21 8.20
C LEU A 55 4.08 -1.32 7.14
N VAL A 56 4.10 -1.76 5.89
CA VAL A 56 3.38 -1.08 4.81
C VAL A 56 2.13 -1.86 4.44
N GLY A 57 1.00 -1.16 4.44
CA GLY A 57 -0.27 -1.62 3.94
C GLY A 57 -0.80 -0.73 2.83
N THR A 58 -1.73 -1.26 2.03
CA THR A 58 -2.40 -0.49 0.98
C THR A 58 -3.90 -0.78 1.03
N LYS A 59 -4.68 0.30 0.93
CA LYS A 59 -6.13 0.29 0.77
C LYS A 59 -6.48 0.65 -0.67
N LEU A 60 -6.78 -0.38 -1.46
CA LEU A 60 -7.17 -0.24 -2.87
C LEU A 60 -8.60 0.30 -2.99
N THR A 61 -8.90 0.89 -4.15
CA THR A 61 -10.27 1.28 -4.49
C THR A 61 -11.02 0.07 -5.06
N LYS A 62 -12.33 -0.03 -4.79
CA LYS A 62 -13.18 -1.12 -5.33
C LYS A 62 -13.10 -1.23 -6.85
N LYS A 63 -12.98 -0.10 -7.54
CA LYS A 63 -12.83 -0.04 -9.01
C LYS A 63 -11.55 -0.71 -9.49
N LEU A 64 -10.45 -0.55 -8.77
CA LEU A 64 -9.16 -1.13 -9.14
C LEU A 64 -9.17 -2.65 -8.94
N VAL A 65 -9.69 -3.11 -7.79
CA VAL A 65 -9.86 -4.53 -7.48
C VAL A 65 -10.75 -5.21 -8.53
N GLY A 66 -11.93 -4.65 -8.82
CA GLY A 66 -12.82 -5.25 -9.81
C GLY A 66 -12.27 -5.20 -11.25
N THR A 67 -11.41 -4.23 -11.58
CA THR A 67 -10.76 -4.21 -12.91
C THR A 67 -9.69 -5.30 -13.01
N GLU A 68 -8.94 -5.52 -11.92
CA GLU A 68 -7.94 -6.57 -11.80
C GLU A 68 -8.58 -7.97 -11.90
N GLU A 69 -9.63 -8.23 -11.11
CA GLU A 69 -10.40 -9.48 -11.15
C GLU A 69 -10.98 -9.75 -12.54
N TRP A 70 -11.57 -8.73 -13.17
CA TRP A 70 -12.12 -8.86 -14.52
C TRP A 70 -11.06 -9.30 -15.53
N ILE A 71 -9.81 -8.83 -15.41
CA ILE A 71 -8.72 -9.26 -16.31
C ILE A 71 -8.33 -10.70 -16.03
N TRP A 72 -8.21 -11.10 -14.78
CA TRP A 72 -7.85 -12.47 -14.43
C TRP A 72 -8.85 -13.48 -15.00
N GLU A 73 -10.15 -13.21 -14.86
CA GLU A 73 -11.21 -14.02 -15.43
C GLU A 73 -11.14 -14.11 -16.96
N ASN A 74 -10.93 -12.96 -17.63
CA ASN A 74 -10.90 -12.89 -19.08
C ASN A 74 -9.61 -13.46 -19.69
N ALA A 75 -8.49 -13.37 -18.98
CA ALA A 75 -7.22 -13.97 -19.39
C ALA A 75 -7.12 -15.45 -19.01
N GLY A 76 -8.03 -15.96 -18.17
CA GLY A 76 -8.00 -17.34 -17.67
C GLY A 76 -6.80 -17.61 -16.75
N ILE A 77 -6.35 -16.59 -16.01
CA ILE A 77 -5.20 -16.71 -15.11
C ILE A 77 -5.70 -17.24 -13.77
N GLU A 78 -5.22 -18.40 -13.36
CA GLU A 78 -5.54 -18.99 -12.06
C GLU A 78 -4.70 -18.39 -10.92
N TRP A 79 -3.48 -17.96 -11.22
CA TRP A 79 -2.51 -17.46 -10.25
C TRP A 79 -1.85 -16.19 -10.77
N CYS A 80 -2.10 -15.07 -10.09
CA CYS A 80 -1.46 -13.78 -10.38
C CYS A 80 -1.13 -13.07 -9.06
N GLU A 81 -0.01 -12.35 -9.02
CA GLU A 81 0.28 -11.48 -7.88
C GLU A 81 -0.65 -10.26 -7.91
N PRO A 82 -1.34 -9.94 -6.80
CA PRO A 82 -2.20 -8.77 -6.75
C PRO A 82 -1.38 -7.47 -6.72
N ILE A 83 -1.90 -6.42 -7.36
CA ILE A 83 -1.33 -5.06 -7.35
C ILE A 83 -1.04 -4.58 -5.92
N LYS A 84 -1.88 -4.98 -4.96
CA LYS A 84 -1.69 -4.68 -3.53
C LYS A 84 -0.33 -5.16 -3.01
N SER A 85 0.07 -6.39 -3.36
CA SER A 85 1.33 -6.98 -2.91
C SER A 85 2.50 -6.18 -3.45
N GLU A 86 2.45 -5.85 -4.75
CA GLU A 86 3.53 -5.12 -5.40
C GLU A 86 3.68 -3.69 -4.90
N LEU A 87 2.57 -2.98 -4.66
CA LEU A 87 2.60 -1.65 -4.06
C LEU A 87 3.22 -1.68 -2.66
N ASN A 88 2.83 -2.64 -1.82
CA ASN A 88 3.40 -2.79 -0.48
C ASN A 88 4.91 -3.07 -0.55
N ARG A 89 5.35 -3.91 -1.49
CA ARG A 89 6.75 -4.28 -1.69
C ARG A 89 7.59 -3.08 -2.12
N LEU A 90 7.13 -2.31 -3.11
CA LEU A 90 7.87 -1.15 -3.63
C LEU A 90 7.92 -0.01 -2.61
N MET A 91 6.79 0.32 -1.98
CA MET A 91 6.74 1.32 -0.91
C MET A 91 7.64 0.92 0.27
N GLY A 92 7.60 -0.35 0.68
CA GLY A 92 8.41 -0.88 1.78
C GLY A 92 9.91 -0.75 1.50
N LYS A 93 10.37 -1.18 0.31
CA LYS A 93 11.78 -1.04 -0.11
C LYS A 93 12.24 0.41 -0.10
N GLU A 94 11.40 1.33 -0.58
CA GLU A 94 11.78 2.74 -0.67
C GLU A 94 11.84 3.42 0.70
N LEU A 95 10.92 3.09 1.61
CA LEU A 95 10.95 3.58 2.99
C LEU A 95 12.09 2.96 3.80
N GLU A 96 12.38 1.68 3.60
CA GLU A 96 13.50 0.98 4.25
C GLU A 96 14.83 1.62 3.86
N LYS A 97 15.05 1.93 2.58
CA LYS A 97 16.24 2.67 2.11
C LYS A 97 16.40 4.04 2.77
N ARG A 98 15.29 4.78 2.94
CA ARG A 98 15.30 6.15 3.48
C ARG A 98 15.51 6.20 4.99
N PHE A 99 14.87 5.31 5.74
CA PHE A 99 14.89 5.33 7.21
C PHE A 99 15.87 4.33 7.82
N LYS A 100 16.42 3.39 7.02
CA LYS A 100 17.29 2.29 7.48
C LYS A 100 16.66 1.47 8.62
N LYS A 101 15.34 1.29 8.58
CA LYS A 101 14.55 0.54 9.55
C LYS A 101 13.92 -0.66 8.87
N PRO A 102 13.88 -1.83 9.51
CA PRO A 102 13.31 -3.03 8.91
C PRO A 102 11.79 -2.95 8.80
N VAL A 103 11.26 -3.64 7.79
CA VAL A 103 9.83 -3.95 7.70
C VAL A 103 9.52 -5.15 8.60
N GLU A 104 8.55 -5.01 9.51
CA GLU A 104 8.14 -6.06 10.46
C GLU A 104 6.63 -6.36 10.29
N PHE A 105 6.29 -7.62 10.08
CA PHE A 105 4.91 -8.06 9.80
C PHE A 105 4.15 -8.51 11.05
N LYS A 106 4.85 -9.02 12.07
CA LYS A 106 4.22 -9.60 13.26
C LYS A 106 3.93 -8.55 14.33
N LYS A 107 4.90 -7.67 14.58
CA LYS A 107 4.83 -6.65 15.65
C LYS A 107 5.37 -5.30 15.16
N PRO A 108 4.68 -4.65 14.21
CA PRO A 108 5.07 -3.31 13.78
C PRO A 108 4.84 -2.29 14.89
N GLU A 109 5.69 -1.27 15.01
CA GLU A 109 5.47 -0.08 15.84
C GLU A 109 4.62 0.94 15.08
N VAL A 110 4.82 1.05 13.76
CA VAL A 110 4.07 1.95 12.89
C VAL A 110 3.55 1.21 11.66
N VAL A 111 2.27 1.34 11.37
CA VAL A 111 1.66 0.85 10.14
C VAL A 111 1.40 2.02 9.20
N VAL A 112 2.08 2.03 8.07
CA VAL A 112 1.96 3.00 6.99
C VAL A 112 0.94 2.48 5.98
N THR A 113 -0.24 3.08 5.93
CA THR A 113 -1.32 2.63 5.04
C THR A 113 -1.51 3.60 3.87
N LEU A 114 -1.15 3.17 2.67
CA LEU A 114 -1.44 3.89 1.43
C LEU A 114 -2.94 3.87 1.14
N ASN A 115 -3.59 5.02 1.11
CA ASN A 115 -5.02 5.13 0.88
C ASN A 115 -5.32 5.74 -0.49
N LEU A 116 -5.52 4.88 -1.49
CA LEU A 116 -5.76 5.31 -2.88
C LEU A 116 -7.06 6.08 -3.06
N ARG A 117 -8.05 5.90 -2.17
CA ARG A 117 -9.31 6.66 -2.22
C ARG A 117 -9.10 8.10 -1.79
N LYS A 118 -8.34 8.32 -0.72
CA LYS A 118 -8.03 9.66 -0.19
C LYS A 118 -6.86 10.33 -0.91
N LYS A 119 -6.08 9.57 -1.70
CA LYS A 119 -4.79 10.00 -2.26
C LYS A 119 -3.83 10.52 -1.19
N ASP A 120 -3.83 9.85 -0.04
CA ASP A 120 -3.00 10.19 1.11
C ASP A 120 -2.45 8.89 1.76
N VAL A 121 -1.51 9.05 2.68
CA VAL A 121 -0.95 7.97 3.50
C VAL A 121 -1.40 8.14 4.95
N ASP A 122 -2.15 7.18 5.46
CA ASP A 122 -2.57 7.14 6.86
C ASP A 122 -1.46 6.46 7.70
N LEU A 123 -1.13 7.00 8.87
CA LEU A 123 -0.22 6.37 9.83
C LEU A 123 -1.02 5.84 11.01
N SER A 124 -0.77 4.60 11.41
CA SER A 124 -1.28 4.02 12.66
C SER A 124 -0.10 3.66 13.53
N ILE A 125 0.02 4.31 14.68
CA ILE A 125 1.09 4.09 15.65
C ILE A 125 0.55 3.14 16.71
N ASN A 126 1.24 2.04 16.95
CA ASN A 126 0.85 1.08 17.97
C ASN A 126 1.21 1.62 19.36
N SER A 127 0.29 1.47 20.31
CA SER A 127 0.45 1.97 21.67
C SER A 127 1.61 1.28 22.39
N LEU A 128 2.38 2.07 23.13
CA LEU A 128 3.32 1.56 24.12
C LEU A 128 2.58 1.32 25.43
N TYR A 129 2.68 0.11 25.96
CA TYR A 129 2.16 -0.22 27.29
C TYR A 129 3.28 -0.06 28.31
N LEU A 130 3.11 0.89 29.23
CA LEU A 130 4.00 1.07 30.37
C LEU A 130 3.39 0.37 31.57
N TYR A 131 4.18 -0.48 32.21
CA TYR A 131 3.84 -1.10 33.48
C TYR A 131 4.73 -0.52 34.57
N GLY A 132 4.14 -0.23 35.71
CA GLY A 132 4.85 0.27 36.88
C GLY A 132 3.99 0.15 38.12
N GLU A 133 4.65 0.18 39.26
CA GLU A 133 4.00 0.25 40.56
C GLU A 133 4.09 1.68 41.08
N TYR A 134 3.02 2.16 41.71
CA TYR A 134 3.03 3.47 42.35
C TYR A 134 2.57 3.34 43.80
N ASN A 135 3.25 4.05 44.69
CA ASN A 135 2.85 4.14 46.09
C ASN A 135 1.86 5.31 46.25
N LYS A 136 0.67 5.00 46.74
CA LYS A 136 -0.37 6.00 47.06
C LYS A 136 -0.26 6.41 48.52
N PHE A 137 0.32 7.58 48.79
CA PHE A 137 0.57 8.06 50.15
C PHE A 137 -0.64 8.77 50.81
N VAL A 138 -1.68 9.13 50.04
CA VAL A 138 -2.82 9.93 50.53
C VAL A 138 -4.15 9.22 50.25
N ARG A 139 -5.04 9.16 51.26
CA ARG A 139 -6.30 8.39 51.21
C ARG A 139 -7.48 9.07 50.50
N ASN A 140 -7.43 10.39 50.29
CA ASN A 140 -8.56 11.17 49.74
C ASN A 140 -8.54 11.35 48.21
N ILE A 141 -7.68 10.62 47.48
CA ILE A 141 -7.61 10.71 46.02
C ILE A 141 -8.12 9.36 45.46
N PRO A 142 -9.10 9.30 44.54
CA PRO A 142 -9.48 8.06 43.86
C PRO A 142 -8.33 7.50 42.99
N GLN A 143 -8.49 6.29 42.44
CA GLN A 143 -7.49 5.66 41.56
C GLN A 143 -7.27 6.48 40.28
#